data_AF-A0A350EZ33-F1
#
_entry.id   AF-A0A350EZ33-F1
#
_cell.length_a   1.000
_cell.length_b   1.000
_cell.length_c   1.000
_cell.angle_alpha   90.00
_cell.angle_beta   90.00
_cell.angle_gamma   90.00
#
_symmetry.space_group_name_H-M   'P 1'
#
loop_
_entity.id
_entity.type
_entity.pdbx_description
1 polymer ?
#
loop_
_entity_poly.entity_id
_entity_poly.type
_entity_poly.pdbx_seq_one_letter_code
_entity_poly.pdbx_strand_id
1 'polypeptide(L)'
;MNRFLSVTLLALLIHLPGHLDACIGVDLISKEAAAEEFDAAISIEKPGTELVGVRLEFTLKGRLKTFASAKLQIHGDGKQLLQAPITPSKQTPERVVIHFFIAPELVRSCTLVIYHRIEKGKPPYEAIMFEVGRFVEPE
;
A
#
# COMPACT_ATOMS: atom_id res chain seq x y z
N MET A 1 24.71 59.80 -26.21
CA MET A 1 25.87 58.90 -26.11
C MET A 1 25.37 57.58 -25.54
N ASN A 2 25.37 56.53 -26.37
CA ASN A 2 24.90 55.17 -26.10
C ASN A 2 25.48 54.57 -24.82
N ARG A 3 24.66 53.82 -24.05
CA ARG A 3 25.02 52.47 -23.55
C ARG A 3 23.76 51.59 -23.49
N PHE A 4 23.76 50.59 -24.38
CA PHE A 4 22.94 49.37 -24.37
C PHE A 4 23.38 48.43 -23.22
N LEU A 5 22.59 47.36 -23.02
CA LEU A 5 22.67 46.22 -22.06
C LEU A 5 21.88 46.46 -20.74
N SER A 6 20.98 45.60 -20.28
CA SER A 6 20.65 44.22 -20.64
C SER A 6 19.15 43.99 -20.47
N VAL A 7 18.48 43.63 -21.55
CA VAL A 7 17.31 42.76 -21.46
C VAL A 7 17.82 41.40 -20.98
N THR A 8 17.02 40.70 -20.18
CA THR A 8 16.87 39.25 -20.03
C THR A 8 16.99 38.82 -18.56
N LEU A 9 16.06 37.97 -18.15
CA LEU A 9 16.11 37.13 -16.95
C LEU A 9 15.51 37.68 -15.65
N LEU A 10 14.24 38.10 -15.69
CA LEU A 10 13.38 37.98 -14.50
C LEU A 10 11.99 37.43 -14.85
N ALA A 11 11.95 36.49 -15.79
CA ALA A 11 10.92 35.48 -15.85
C ALA A 11 11.46 34.25 -15.10
N LEU A 12 11.78 34.42 -13.81
CA LEU A 12 11.88 33.29 -12.90
C LEU A 12 10.44 32.86 -12.64
N LEU A 13 9.88 32.19 -13.66
CA LEU A 13 8.70 31.36 -13.57
C LEU A 13 8.88 30.53 -12.32
N ILE A 14 8.05 30.88 -11.35
CA ILE A 14 7.77 30.15 -10.13
C ILE A 14 7.27 28.77 -10.58
N HIS A 15 8.20 27.90 -10.96
CA HIS A 15 8.02 26.46 -10.99
C HIS A 15 8.05 26.03 -9.53
N LEU A 16 7.03 26.43 -8.78
CA LEU A 16 6.62 25.63 -7.65
C LEU A 16 6.20 24.30 -8.28
N PRO A 17 6.86 23.16 -8.00
CA PRO A 17 6.20 21.89 -8.15
C PRO A 17 5.04 21.96 -7.17
N GLY A 18 3.87 22.36 -7.69
CA GLY A 18 2.62 22.01 -7.07
C GLY A 18 2.60 20.49 -7.06
N HIS A 19 3.10 19.90 -5.97
CA HIS A 19 2.72 18.56 -5.57
C HIS A 19 1.20 18.64 -5.44
N LEU A 20 0.50 18.40 -6.56
CA LEU A 20 -0.88 17.97 -6.54
C LEU A 20 -0.82 16.69 -5.74
N ASP A 21 -1.01 16.81 -4.43
CA ASP A 21 -1.21 15.71 -3.51
C ASP A 21 -2.43 14.99 -4.03
N ALA A 22 -2.15 13.98 -4.85
CA ALA A 22 -3.14 13.17 -5.47
C ALA A 22 -3.63 12.24 -4.36
N CYS A 23 -4.64 12.69 -3.61
CA CYS A 23 -5.26 11.90 -2.56
C CYS A 23 -5.91 10.67 -3.19
N ILE A 24 -5.41 9.49 -2.83
CA ILE A 24 -6.07 8.22 -3.09
C ILE A 24 -7.08 7.96 -1.99
N GLY A 25 -8.24 7.39 -2.33
CA GLY A 25 -9.13 6.81 -1.33
C GLY A 25 -8.44 5.61 -0.69
N VAL A 26 -8.49 5.53 0.64
CA VAL A 26 -7.87 4.45 1.41
C VAL A 26 -8.85 3.94 2.45
N ASP A 27 -9.22 2.68 2.32
CA ASP A 27 -10.13 2.02 3.25
C ASP A 27 -9.36 1.03 4.14
N LEU A 28 -9.43 1.25 5.44
CA LEU A 28 -8.96 0.28 6.43
C LEU A 28 -10.03 -0.76 6.70
N ILE A 29 -9.73 -2.03 6.44
CA ILE A 29 -10.74 -3.09 6.55
C ILE A 29 -10.59 -3.91 7.84
N SER A 30 -11.73 -4.32 8.41
CA SER A 30 -11.77 -5.28 9.53
C SER A 30 -11.54 -6.71 9.03
N LYS A 31 -11.30 -7.64 9.95
CA LYS A 31 -11.13 -9.06 9.62
C LYS A 31 -12.41 -9.67 9.05
N GLU A 32 -13.55 -9.27 9.57
CA GLU A 32 -14.89 -9.73 9.18
C GLU A 32 -15.22 -9.23 7.77
N ALA A 33 -15.08 -7.92 7.54
CA ALA A 33 -15.30 -7.33 6.23
C ALA A 33 -14.33 -7.88 5.17
N ALA A 34 -13.06 -8.14 5.54
CA ALA A 34 -12.10 -8.77 4.66
C ALA A 34 -12.55 -10.18 4.21
N ALA A 35 -13.06 -10.98 5.14
CA ALA A 35 -13.57 -12.31 4.83
C ALA A 35 -14.85 -12.25 3.97
N GLU A 36 -15.79 -11.38 4.30
CA GLU A 36 -17.09 -11.29 3.61
C GLU A 36 -16.96 -10.66 2.21
N GLU A 37 -16.29 -9.50 2.10
CA GLU A 37 -16.22 -8.74 0.86
C GLU A 37 -15.24 -9.33 -0.16
N PHE A 38 -14.20 -10.03 0.30
CA PHE A 38 -13.06 -10.42 -0.54
C PHE A 38 -12.63 -11.89 -0.41
N ASP A 39 -13.29 -12.69 0.44
CA ASP A 39 -12.80 -14.01 0.86
C ASP A 39 -11.32 -13.92 1.31
N ALA A 40 -10.97 -12.79 1.95
CA ALA A 40 -9.60 -12.51 2.32
C ALA A 40 -9.27 -13.06 3.70
N ALA A 41 -8.12 -13.71 3.81
CA ALA A 41 -7.60 -14.23 5.06
C ALA A 41 -6.11 -13.90 5.20
N ILE A 42 -5.71 -13.49 6.40
CA ILE A 42 -4.31 -13.40 6.81
C ILE A 42 -4.02 -14.58 7.73
N SER A 43 -3.02 -15.37 7.37
CA SER A 43 -2.47 -16.43 8.21
C SER A 43 -1.02 -16.12 8.57
N ILE A 44 -0.64 -16.54 9.77
CA ILE A 44 0.71 -16.40 10.30
C ILE A 44 1.35 -17.78 10.41
N GLU A 45 2.53 -17.93 9.82
CA GLU A 45 3.36 -19.12 9.90
C GLU A 45 4.59 -18.80 10.74
N LYS A 46 4.92 -19.64 11.73
CA LYS A 46 6.13 -19.50 12.55
C LYS A 46 7.15 -20.55 12.09
N PRO A 47 7.90 -20.34 10.99
CA PRO A 47 8.88 -21.31 10.49
C PRO A 47 10.08 -21.49 11.44
N GLY A 48 10.24 -20.61 12.44
CA GLY A 48 11.28 -20.65 13.46
C GLY A 48 11.10 -19.50 14.46
N THR A 49 12.12 -19.22 15.28
CA THR A 49 12.09 -18.16 16.30
C THR A 49 12.46 -16.77 15.76
N GLU A 50 13.15 -16.70 14.63
CA GLU A 50 13.74 -15.43 14.14
C GLU A 50 12.84 -14.67 13.16
N LEU A 51 11.94 -15.37 12.48
CA LEU A 51 11.08 -14.78 11.45
C LEU A 51 9.66 -15.35 11.54
N VAL A 52 8.71 -14.48 11.23
CA VAL A 52 7.30 -14.80 11.09
C VAL A 52 6.92 -14.68 9.62
N GLY A 53 6.38 -15.75 9.04
CA GLY A 53 5.76 -15.75 7.73
C GLY A 53 4.36 -15.16 7.81
N VAL A 54 4.06 -14.18 6.96
CA VAL A 54 2.75 -13.54 6.85
C VAL A 54 2.19 -13.82 5.47
N ARG A 55 1.03 -14.46 5.41
CA ARG A 55 0.36 -14.84 4.16
C ARG A 55 -1.02 -14.21 4.10
N LEU A 56 -1.22 -13.29 3.16
CA LEU A 56 -2.53 -12.75 2.77
C LEU A 56 -2.99 -13.45 1.50
N GLU A 57 -4.16 -14.07 1.52
CA GLU A 57 -4.85 -14.60 0.32
C GLU A 57 -6.20 -13.92 0.18
N PHE A 58 -6.58 -13.56 -1.05
CA PHE A 58 -7.90 -13.00 -1.37
C PHE A 58 -8.36 -13.36 -2.78
N THR A 59 -9.67 -13.36 -2.99
CA THR A 59 -10.31 -13.57 -4.29
C THR A 59 -10.40 -12.26 -5.06
N LEU A 60 -10.17 -12.30 -6.38
CA LEU A 60 -10.32 -11.18 -7.31
C LEU A 60 -11.80 -10.91 -7.61
N LYS A 61 -12.55 -10.45 -6.60
CA LYS A 61 -13.96 -10.06 -6.67
C LYS A 61 -14.19 -8.63 -6.18
N GLY A 62 -15.39 -8.09 -6.44
CA GLY A 62 -15.76 -6.74 -6.03
C GLY A 62 -14.72 -5.70 -6.45
N ARG A 63 -14.28 -4.86 -5.50
CA ARG A 63 -13.23 -3.85 -5.71
C ARG A 63 -11.88 -4.45 -6.09
N LEU A 64 -11.52 -5.61 -5.55
CA LEU A 64 -10.24 -6.27 -5.82
C LEU A 64 -10.19 -6.96 -7.19
N LYS A 65 -11.30 -7.05 -7.94
CA LYS A 65 -11.32 -7.59 -9.31
C LYS A 65 -10.34 -6.86 -10.24
N THR A 66 -10.08 -5.57 -9.99
CA THR A 66 -9.15 -4.73 -10.76
C THR A 66 -7.82 -4.52 -10.05
N PHE A 67 -7.38 -5.52 -9.26
CA PHE A 67 -6.08 -5.54 -8.59
C PHE A 67 -4.96 -4.99 -9.47
N ALA A 68 -4.18 -4.07 -8.91
CA ALA A 68 -3.12 -3.37 -9.62
C ALA A 68 -1.74 -3.66 -9.02
N SER A 69 -1.59 -3.50 -7.70
CA SER A 69 -0.33 -3.71 -7.01
C SER A 69 -0.54 -3.84 -5.50
N ALA A 70 0.52 -4.22 -4.79
CA ALA A 70 0.54 -4.26 -3.34
C ALA A 70 1.80 -3.57 -2.81
N LYS A 71 1.69 -3.01 -1.60
CA LYS A 71 2.82 -2.49 -0.84
C LYS A 71 2.79 -3.02 0.58
N LEU A 72 3.98 -3.24 1.12
CA LEU A 72 4.22 -3.44 2.53
C LEU A 72 4.55 -2.10 3.17
N GLN A 73 3.87 -1.76 4.26
CA GLN A 73 4.21 -0.63 5.11
C GLN A 73 4.52 -1.12 6.53
N ILE A 74 5.54 -0.53 7.14
CA ILE A 74 5.85 -0.72 8.56
C ILE A 74 5.81 0.64 9.24
N HIS A 75 5.05 0.72 10.32
CA HIS A 75 4.93 1.90 11.15
C HIS A 75 5.69 1.73 12.47
N GLY A 76 6.13 2.82 13.08
CA GLY A 76 6.74 2.84 14.40
C GLY A 76 6.75 4.26 14.93
N ASP A 77 6.45 4.44 16.22
CA ASP A 77 6.38 5.74 16.88
C ASP A 77 5.53 6.79 16.13
N GLY A 78 4.41 6.34 15.56
CA GLY A 78 3.50 7.18 14.78
C GLY A 78 4.01 7.61 13.40
N LYS A 79 5.12 7.04 12.92
CA LYS A 79 5.72 7.35 11.61
C LYS A 79 5.81 6.10 10.74
N GLN A 80 5.78 6.29 9.42
CA GLN A 80 6.08 5.24 8.47
C GLN A 80 7.60 5.03 8.41
N LEU A 81 8.07 3.86 8.84
CA LEU A 81 9.49 3.47 8.84
C LEU A 81 9.90 2.85 7.51
N LEU A 82 9.01 2.05 6.92
CA LEU A 82 9.25 1.36 5.65
C LEU A 82 8.01 1.47 4.77
N GLN A 83 8.24 1.67 3.47
CA GLN A 83 7.25 1.38 2.44
C GLN A 83 7.97 0.75 1.25
N ALA A 84 7.57 -0.47 0.89
CA ALA A 84 8.17 -1.19 -0.22
C ALA A 84 7.08 -1.83 -1.08
N PRO A 85 7.22 -1.87 -2.42
CA PRO A 85 6.37 -2.69 -3.26
C PRO A 85 6.57 -4.17 -2.89
N ILE A 86 5.47 -4.93 -2.87
CA ILE A 86 5.52 -6.38 -2.65
C ILE A 86 4.86 -7.09 -3.83
N THR A 87 5.59 -8.04 -4.40
CA THR A 87 5.09 -8.87 -5.50
C THR A 87 4.28 -10.03 -4.93
N PRO A 88 3.11 -10.35 -5.50
CA PRO A 88 2.39 -11.56 -5.15
C PRO A 88 3.28 -12.80 -5.30
N SER A 89 3.25 -13.68 -4.31
CA SER A 89 3.92 -15.00 -4.40
C SER A 89 3.15 -15.93 -5.34
N LYS A 90 1.84 -15.71 -5.51
CA LYS A 90 1.00 -16.38 -6.48
C LYS A 90 -0.11 -15.45 -6.96
N GLN A 91 -0.39 -15.47 -8.25
CA GLN A 91 -1.52 -14.77 -8.85
C GLN A 91 -2.16 -15.65 -9.91
N THR A 92 -3.47 -15.84 -9.82
CA THR A 92 -4.31 -16.50 -10.82
C THR A 92 -5.41 -15.54 -11.26
N PRO A 93 -6.22 -15.87 -12.28
CA PRO A 93 -7.37 -15.05 -12.66
C PRO A 93 -8.42 -14.85 -11.54
N GLU A 94 -8.40 -15.71 -10.52
CA GLU A 94 -9.41 -15.74 -9.46
C GLU A 94 -8.87 -15.29 -8.11
N ARG A 95 -7.56 -15.37 -7.87
CA ARG A 95 -6.99 -15.11 -6.55
C ARG A 95 -5.58 -14.53 -6.60
N VAL A 96 -5.23 -13.85 -5.52
CA VAL A 96 -3.89 -13.33 -5.26
C VAL A 96 -3.43 -13.82 -3.89
N VAL A 97 -2.16 -14.22 -3.81
CA VAL A 97 -1.48 -14.57 -2.57
C VAL A 97 -0.26 -13.67 -2.43
N ILE A 98 -0.14 -13.00 -1.30
CA ILE A 98 1.03 -12.23 -0.89
C ILE A 98 1.64 -12.95 0.30
N HIS A 99 2.92 -13.28 0.20
CA HIS A 99 3.66 -13.97 1.25
C HIS A 99 5.02 -13.31 1.46
N PHE A 100 5.36 -12.99 2.69
CA PHE A 100 6.66 -12.44 3.09
C PHE A 100 7.03 -12.86 4.51
N PHE A 101 8.30 -12.68 4.86
CA PHE A 101 8.80 -12.88 6.20
C PHE A 101 9.12 -11.54 6.85
N ILE A 102 8.84 -11.42 8.14
CA ILE A 102 9.10 -10.22 8.93
C ILE A 102 9.57 -10.61 10.34
N ALA A 103 10.34 -9.75 10.98
CA ALA A 103 10.72 -9.93 12.38
C ALA A 103 9.46 -9.98 13.28
N PRO A 104 9.39 -10.89 14.27
CA PRO A 104 8.20 -11.09 15.11
C PRO A 104 7.67 -9.79 15.75
N GLU A 105 8.56 -8.93 16.21
CA GLU A 105 8.25 -7.67 16.89
C GLU A 105 7.59 -6.62 15.97
N LEU A 106 7.74 -6.77 14.64
CA LEU A 106 7.19 -5.84 13.66
C LEU A 106 5.82 -6.27 13.11
N VAL A 107 5.35 -7.49 13.43
CA VAL A 107 4.08 -8.04 12.92
C VAL A 107 2.90 -7.13 13.24
N ARG A 108 2.83 -6.58 14.46
CA ARG A 108 1.73 -5.70 14.89
C ARG A 108 1.76 -4.33 14.23
N SER A 109 2.92 -3.88 13.76
CA SER A 109 3.11 -2.59 13.12
C SER A 109 3.11 -2.67 11.59
N CYS A 110 2.79 -3.84 11.06
CA CYS A 110 2.80 -4.16 9.65
C CYS A 110 1.42 -3.93 9.01
N THR A 111 1.41 -3.30 7.85
CA THR A 111 0.20 -3.07 7.05
C THR A 111 0.44 -3.47 5.61
N LEU A 112 -0.46 -4.28 5.04
CA LEU A 112 -0.50 -4.55 3.61
C LEU A 112 -1.48 -3.58 2.95
N VAL A 113 -1.00 -2.86 1.94
CA VAL A 113 -1.80 -1.90 1.17
C VAL A 113 -2.02 -2.47 -0.23
N ILE A 114 -3.28 -2.78 -0.55
CA ILE A 114 -3.67 -3.38 -1.83
C ILE A 114 -4.32 -2.31 -2.70
N TYR A 115 -3.70 -2.03 -3.85
CA TYR A 115 -4.21 -1.06 -4.81
C TYR A 115 -5.07 -1.75 -5.87
N HIS A 116 -6.21 -1.16 -6.19
CA HIS A 116 -7.06 -1.55 -7.31
C HIS A 116 -7.37 -0.36 -8.20
N ARG A 117 -7.66 -0.61 -9.48
CA ARG A 117 -8.03 0.46 -10.42
C ARG A 117 -9.48 0.87 -10.21
N ILE A 118 -9.74 2.17 -10.35
CA ILE A 118 -11.08 2.76 -10.40
C ILE A 118 -11.31 3.41 -11.76
N GLU A 119 -12.57 3.49 -12.19
CA GLU A 119 -12.92 4.06 -13.50
C GLU A 119 -12.66 5.56 -13.59
N LYS A 120 -12.81 6.27 -12.47
CA LYS A 120 -12.71 7.73 -12.39
C LYS A 120 -11.89 8.13 -11.18
N GLY A 121 -10.87 8.95 -11.38
CA GLY A 121 -9.99 9.44 -10.31
C GLY A 121 -8.62 9.84 -10.86
N LYS A 122 -7.91 10.73 -10.15
CA LYS A 122 -6.51 11.09 -10.44
C LYS A 122 -5.72 11.07 -9.12
N PRO A 123 -4.94 10.02 -8.84
CA PRO A 123 -4.61 8.92 -9.75
C PRO A 123 -5.78 7.90 -9.82
N PRO A 124 -5.87 7.04 -10.86
CA PRO A 124 -7.02 6.14 -11.06
C PRO A 124 -6.91 4.88 -10.19
N TYR A 125 -6.62 5.06 -8.90
CA TYR A 125 -6.47 3.98 -7.93
C TYR A 125 -7.08 4.33 -6.58
N GLU A 126 -7.60 3.30 -5.93
CA GLU A 126 -7.93 3.28 -4.52
C GLU A 126 -7.13 2.18 -3.83
N ALA A 127 -7.04 2.25 -2.51
CA ALA A 127 -6.31 1.29 -1.70
C ALA A 127 -7.16 0.69 -0.58
N ILE A 128 -6.92 -0.58 -0.29
CA ILE A 128 -7.47 -1.29 0.86
C ILE A 128 -6.30 -1.66 1.78
N MET A 129 -6.39 -1.29 3.06
CA MET A 129 -5.37 -1.55 4.07
C MET A 129 -5.78 -2.72 4.96
N PHE A 130 -4.87 -3.68 5.09
CA PHE A 130 -4.97 -4.81 6.00
C PHE A 130 -3.88 -4.65 7.08
N GLU A 131 -4.27 -4.19 8.26
CA GLU A 131 -3.37 -4.14 9.42
C GLU A 131 -3.16 -5.55 9.96
N VAL A 132 -1.97 -6.14 9.73
CA VAL A 132 -1.68 -7.55 10.06
C VAL A 132 -1.95 -7.84 11.54
N GLY A 133 -1.60 -6.90 12.43
CA GLY A 133 -1.84 -7.02 13.87
C GLY A 133 -3.30 -7.22 14.29
N ARG A 134 -4.29 -6.82 13.46
CA ARG A 134 -5.73 -7.06 13.73
C ARG A 134 -6.18 -8.47 13.39
N PHE A 135 -5.38 -9.21 12.63
CA PHE A 135 -5.70 -10.56 12.18
C PHE A 135 -5.01 -11.64 13.03
N VAL A 136 -4.02 -11.25 13.82
CA VAL A 136 -3.33 -12.11 14.79
C VAL A 136 -4.11 -12.12 16.10
N GLU A 137 -4.36 -13.30 16.66
CA GLU A 137 -4.96 -13.41 17.99
C GLU A 137 -4.00 -12.85 19.06
N PRO A 138 -4.53 -12.19 20.11
CA PRO A 138 -3.70 -11.85 21.26
C PRO A 138 -3.22 -13.15 21.93
N GLU A 139 -1.90 -13.26 22.11
CA GLU A 139 -1.28 -14.30 22.96
C GLU A 139 -1.64 -14.11 24.44
#